data_AF-A0A101NZG4-F1
#
_entry.id   AF-A0A101NZG4-F1
#
_cell.length_a   1.000
_cell.length_b   1.000
_cell.length_c   1.000
_cell.angle_alpha   90.00
_cell.angle_beta   90.00
_cell.angle_gamma   90.00
#
_symmetry.space_group_name_H-M   'P 1'
#
loop_
_entity.id
_entity.type
_entity.pdbx_description
1 polymer ?
#
loop_
_entity_poly.entity_id
_entity_poly.type
_entity_poly.pdbx_seq_one_letter_code
_entity_poly.pdbx_strand_id
1 'polypeptide(L)'
;MSARQQPPAFGLSFDPRALTDLLQAPSDIRDLTLSYLQEVVNADRCGLRLTGDLEGYRKLFVDARKDWRVVYGVRAAPETSAHRREIYVVAIRPRAGNDVYDEVGRRLGMTRRPLSAHTHAARSRSPQLTPRAAVSRPGPLPSVMPGLPRPAQNTVQHHAR
;
A
#
# COMPACT_ATOMS: atom_id res chain seq x y z
N MET A 1 -14.48 38.31 -11.59
CA MET A 1 -13.93 37.73 -12.83
C MET A 1 -14.13 36.23 -12.76
N SER A 2 -15.13 35.68 -13.44
CA SER A 2 -15.40 34.24 -13.41
C SER A 2 -14.36 33.54 -14.29
N ALA A 3 -13.44 32.79 -13.67
CA ALA A 3 -12.57 31.90 -14.41
C ALA A 3 -13.45 30.97 -15.25
N ARG A 4 -13.26 30.96 -16.58
CA ARG A 4 -13.92 29.96 -17.44
C ARG A 4 -13.46 28.60 -16.93
N GLN A 5 -14.34 27.86 -16.25
CA GLN A 5 -14.04 26.50 -15.83
C GLN A 5 -13.75 25.69 -17.09
N GLN A 6 -12.53 25.18 -17.18
CA GLN A 6 -12.13 24.33 -18.29
C GLN A 6 -12.94 23.03 -18.20
N PRO A 7 -13.49 22.51 -19.31
CA PRO A 7 -14.27 21.28 -19.26
C PRO A 7 -13.38 20.13 -18.77
N PRO A 8 -13.95 19.12 -18.07
CA PRO A 8 -13.18 17.97 -17.61
C PRO A 8 -12.40 17.31 -18.75
N ALA A 9 -11.16 16.93 -18.47
CA ALA A 9 -10.26 16.30 -19.44
C ALA A 9 -10.74 14.90 -19.85
N PHE A 10 -11.50 14.24 -18.97
CA PHE A 10 -12.03 12.90 -19.17
C PHE A 10 -13.52 12.83 -18.85
N GLY A 11 -14.24 11.95 -19.57
CA GLY A 11 -15.53 11.47 -19.11
C GLY A 11 -15.38 10.57 -17.88
N LEU A 12 -16.47 10.33 -17.16
CA LEU A 12 -16.51 9.43 -16.01
C LEU A 12 -17.56 8.36 -16.22
N SER A 13 -17.15 7.10 -16.09
CA SER A 13 -18.03 5.95 -16.18
C SER A 13 -17.67 4.92 -15.10
N PHE A 14 -18.61 4.04 -14.78
CA PHE A 14 -18.47 3.07 -13.70
C PHE A 14 -18.86 1.66 -14.16
N ASP A 15 -18.17 0.65 -13.66
CA ASP A 15 -18.78 -0.67 -13.53
C ASP A 15 -19.99 -0.52 -12.60
N PRO A 16 -21.18 -1.03 -12.96
CA PRO A 16 -22.38 -0.88 -12.13
C PRO A 16 -22.17 -1.36 -10.69
N ARG A 17 -21.31 -2.38 -10.48
CA ARG A 17 -20.99 -2.92 -9.15
C ARG A 17 -20.06 -2.00 -8.35
N ALA A 18 -19.29 -1.14 -9.01
CA ALA A 18 -18.46 -0.13 -8.35
C ALA A 18 -19.30 0.98 -7.70
N LEU A 19 -20.47 1.28 -8.27
CA LEU A 19 -21.42 2.19 -7.64
C LEU A 19 -21.94 1.62 -6.32
N THR A 20 -22.24 0.31 -6.28
CA THR A 20 -22.59 -0.37 -5.03
C THR A 20 -21.46 -0.30 -4.01
N ASP A 21 -20.20 -0.51 -4.43
CA ASP A 21 -19.07 -0.39 -3.51
C ASP A 21 -19.00 1.02 -2.89
N LEU A 22 -19.18 2.07 -3.70
CA LEU A 22 -19.18 3.47 -3.25
C LEU A 22 -20.32 3.76 -2.25
N LEU A 23 -21.51 3.23 -2.52
CA LEU A 23 -22.68 3.41 -1.64
C LEU A 23 -22.51 2.67 -0.30
N GLN A 24 -21.82 1.54 -0.30
CA GLN A 24 -21.54 0.73 0.91
C GLN A 24 -20.28 1.18 1.66
N ALA A 25 -19.47 2.07 1.09
CA ALA A 25 -18.30 2.61 1.76
C ALA A 25 -18.70 3.51 2.95
N PRO A 26 -17.86 3.60 4.00
CA PRO A 26 -17.99 4.63 5.02
C PRO A 26 -18.11 6.03 4.40
N SER A 27 -18.86 6.92 5.03
CA SER A 27 -19.20 8.23 4.45
C SER A 27 -17.97 9.07 4.11
N ASP A 28 -16.96 9.07 4.99
CA ASP A 28 -15.68 9.75 4.76
C ASP A 28 -14.94 9.19 3.54
N ILE A 29 -14.92 7.87 3.39
CA ILE A 29 -14.32 7.20 2.22
C ILE A 29 -15.08 7.55 0.94
N ARG A 30 -16.41 7.58 0.99
CA ARG A 30 -17.24 7.97 -0.16
C ARG A 30 -16.97 9.41 -0.57
N ASP A 31 -16.95 10.34 0.38
CA ASP A 31 -16.75 11.76 0.11
C ASP A 31 -15.34 12.03 -0.43
N LEU A 32 -14.31 11.42 0.17
CA LEU A 32 -12.93 11.46 -0.34
C LEU A 32 -12.82 10.85 -1.73
N THR A 33 -13.51 9.73 -2.00
CA THR A 33 -13.52 9.10 -3.32
C THR A 33 -14.11 10.04 -4.38
N LEU A 34 -15.26 10.66 -4.10
CA LEU A 34 -15.90 11.58 -5.03
C LEU A 34 -15.02 12.81 -5.30
N SER A 35 -14.39 13.36 -4.25
CA SER A 35 -13.44 14.47 -4.39
C SER A 35 -12.24 14.09 -5.27
N TYR A 36 -11.61 12.94 -5.03
CA TYR A 36 -10.48 12.50 -5.85
C TYR A 36 -10.88 12.12 -7.27
N LEU A 37 -12.08 11.59 -7.50
CA LEU A 37 -12.57 11.36 -8.85
C LEU A 37 -12.74 12.66 -9.61
N GLN A 38 -13.18 13.75 -8.97
CA GLN A 38 -13.24 15.08 -9.57
C GLN A 38 -11.84 15.55 -10.02
N GLU A 39 -10.82 15.41 -9.16
CA GLU A 39 -9.44 15.76 -9.52
C GLU A 39 -8.92 14.88 -10.67
N VAL A 40 -9.27 13.60 -10.70
CA VAL A 40 -8.83 12.67 -11.76
C VAL A 40 -9.48 12.99 -13.10
N VAL A 41 -10.77 13.32 -13.15
CA VAL A 41 -11.44 13.69 -14.41
C VAL A 41 -10.97 15.03 -14.94
N ASN A 42 -10.53 15.93 -14.06
CA ASN A 42 -9.89 17.21 -14.43
C ASN A 42 -8.41 17.06 -14.80
N ALA A 43 -7.85 15.86 -14.67
CA ALA A 43 -6.42 15.55 -14.85
C ALA A 43 -5.48 16.22 -13.83
N ASP A 44 -6.01 16.75 -12.72
CA ASP A 44 -5.23 17.32 -11.61
C ASP A 44 -4.57 16.23 -10.75
N ARG A 45 -5.16 15.01 -10.76
CA ARG A 45 -4.62 13.83 -10.07
C ARG A 45 -4.48 12.64 -11.01
N CYS A 46 -3.38 11.92 -10.86
CA CYS A 46 -3.17 10.65 -11.54
C CYS A 46 -2.90 9.51 -10.55
N GLY A 47 -3.66 8.42 -10.67
CA GLY A 47 -3.40 7.19 -9.94
C GLY A 47 -2.14 6.47 -10.42
N LEU A 48 -1.55 5.71 -9.49
CA LEU A 48 -0.38 4.88 -9.75
C LEU A 48 -0.74 3.74 -10.69
N ARG A 49 0.11 3.47 -11.68
CA ARG A 49 -0.11 2.35 -12.61
C ARG A 49 -0.03 1.01 -11.86
N LEU A 50 -0.95 0.12 -12.20
CA LEU A 50 -0.88 -1.28 -11.83
C LEU A 50 -0.02 -2.05 -12.85
N THR A 51 0.45 -3.22 -12.43
CA THR A 51 1.42 -4.06 -13.15
C THR A 51 1.01 -5.53 -13.01
N GLY A 52 1.52 -6.41 -13.86
CA GLY A 52 1.13 -7.82 -13.86
C GLY A 52 -0.24 -7.98 -14.50
N ASP A 53 -1.10 -8.85 -13.94
CA ASP A 53 -2.41 -9.14 -14.54
C ASP A 53 -3.33 -7.93 -14.66
N LEU A 54 -3.12 -6.89 -13.83
CA LEU A 54 -3.88 -5.63 -13.85
C LEU A 54 -3.17 -4.50 -14.59
N GLU A 55 -2.19 -4.80 -15.45
CA GLU A 55 -1.57 -3.79 -16.31
C GLU A 55 -2.62 -3.03 -17.15
N GLY A 56 -2.36 -1.73 -17.36
CA GLY A 56 -3.31 -0.81 -18.02
C GLY A 56 -4.31 -0.15 -17.05
N TYR A 57 -4.47 -0.67 -15.84
CA TYR A 57 -5.27 -0.04 -14.79
C TYR A 57 -4.43 0.82 -13.85
N ARG A 58 -5.09 1.66 -13.07
CA ARG A 58 -4.50 2.57 -12.09
C ARG A 58 -5.18 2.43 -10.75
N LYS A 59 -4.45 2.74 -9.68
CA LYS A 59 -4.97 2.78 -8.31
C LYS A 59 -4.83 4.16 -7.67
N LEU A 60 -5.80 4.52 -6.85
CA LEU A 60 -5.74 5.65 -5.92
C LEU A 60 -5.78 5.13 -4.50
N PHE A 61 -5.06 5.79 -3.60
CA PHE A 61 -5.30 5.67 -2.16
C PHE A 61 -6.34 6.71 -1.78
N VAL A 62 -7.41 6.30 -1.09
CA VAL A 62 -8.53 7.19 -0.77
C VAL A 62 -8.29 7.89 0.57
N ASP A 63 -7.78 7.16 1.53
CA ASP A 63 -7.60 7.60 2.91
C ASP A 63 -6.11 7.73 3.27
N ALA A 64 -5.81 8.51 4.30
CA ALA A 64 -4.44 8.73 4.78
C ALA A 64 -3.77 7.43 5.25
N ARG A 65 -4.55 6.50 5.81
CA ARG A 65 -4.08 5.19 6.27
C ARG A 65 -3.82 4.22 5.11
N LYS A 66 -4.27 4.56 3.89
CA LYS A 66 -4.18 3.73 2.69
C LYS A 66 -4.87 2.38 2.90
N ASP A 67 -5.97 2.35 3.65
CA ASP A 67 -6.80 1.17 3.86
C ASP A 67 -7.79 0.96 2.71
N TRP A 68 -8.15 2.02 1.98
CA TRP A 68 -9.10 1.99 0.85
C TRP A 68 -8.45 2.37 -0.48
N ARG A 69 -8.92 1.75 -1.56
CA ARG A 69 -8.43 2.00 -2.93
C ARG A 69 -9.57 2.10 -3.92
N VAL A 70 -9.38 3.00 -4.88
CA VAL A 70 -10.10 2.99 -6.15
C VAL A 70 -9.22 2.36 -7.21
N VAL A 71 -9.77 1.47 -8.02
CA VAL A 71 -9.12 0.96 -9.23
C VAL A 71 -9.92 1.39 -10.44
N TYR A 72 -9.24 1.99 -11.41
CA TYR A 72 -9.86 2.54 -12.62
C TYR A 72 -8.98 2.34 -13.86
N GLY A 73 -9.60 2.31 -15.03
CA GLY A 73 -8.94 2.32 -16.33
C GLY A 73 -9.12 3.68 -17.02
N VAL A 74 -8.23 3.98 -17.97
CA VAL A 74 -8.43 5.08 -18.93
C VAL A 74 -8.67 4.44 -20.28
N ARG A 75 -9.86 4.62 -20.85
CA ARG A 75 -10.24 4.01 -22.14
C ARG A 75 -10.79 5.06 -23.11
N ALA A 76 -10.90 4.70 -24.38
CA ALA A 76 -11.65 5.49 -25.34
C ALA A 76 -13.10 5.61 -24.86
N ALA A 77 -13.65 6.81 -24.90
CA ALA A 77 -15.06 6.99 -24.58
C ALA A 77 -15.93 6.48 -25.74
N PRO A 78 -17.20 6.11 -25.47
CA PRO A 78 -18.16 5.83 -26.52
C PRO A 78 -18.28 6.98 -27.52
N GLU A 79 -18.63 6.70 -28.77
CA GLU A 79 -18.72 7.71 -29.85
C GLU A 79 -19.71 8.84 -29.55
N THR A 80 -20.72 8.56 -28.71
CA THR A 80 -21.73 9.53 -28.26
C THR A 80 -21.25 10.43 -27.12
N SER A 81 -20.05 10.20 -26.58
CA SER A 81 -19.51 10.97 -25.47
C SER A 81 -18.96 12.33 -25.93
N ALA A 82 -19.15 13.35 -25.10
CA ALA A 82 -18.51 14.66 -25.28
C ALA A 82 -16.98 14.62 -25.05
N HIS A 83 -16.45 13.54 -24.45
CA HIS A 83 -15.03 13.38 -24.16
C HIS A 83 -14.40 12.33 -25.07
N ARG A 84 -13.13 12.49 -25.45
CA ARG A 84 -12.39 11.48 -26.24
C ARG A 84 -12.01 10.24 -25.43
N ARG A 85 -11.79 10.42 -24.14
CA ARG A 85 -11.37 9.36 -23.20
C ARG A 85 -12.18 9.46 -21.93
N GLU A 86 -12.35 8.34 -21.26
CA GLU A 86 -13.05 8.26 -19.99
C GLU A 86 -12.26 7.49 -18.93
N ILE A 87 -12.48 7.91 -17.69
CA ILE A 87 -12.10 7.22 -16.47
C ILE A 87 -13.19 6.19 -16.19
N TYR A 88 -12.87 4.90 -16.36
CA TYR A 88 -13.78 3.81 -16.04
C TYR A 88 -13.43 3.22 -14.68
N VAL A 89 -14.24 3.50 -13.66
CA VAL A 89 -14.03 3.00 -12.30
C VAL A 89 -14.50 1.54 -12.21
N VAL A 90 -13.59 0.65 -11.82
CA VAL A 90 -13.85 -0.80 -11.76
C VAL A 90 -14.25 -1.24 -10.35
N ALA A 91 -13.62 -0.70 -9.30
CA ALA A 91 -13.92 -1.04 -7.91
C ALA A 91 -13.45 0.04 -6.92
N ILE A 92 -14.15 0.18 -5.79
CA ILE A 92 -13.83 1.10 -4.68
C ILE A 92 -13.91 0.32 -3.37
N ARG A 93 -12.82 -0.28 -2.91
CA ARG A 93 -12.89 -1.28 -1.84
C ARG A 93 -11.70 -1.23 -0.89
N PRO A 94 -11.81 -1.86 0.30
CA PRO A 94 -10.68 -2.03 1.19
C PRO A 94 -9.53 -2.78 0.52
N ARG A 95 -8.32 -2.52 1.00
CA ARG A 95 -7.13 -3.29 0.65
C ARG A 95 -6.93 -4.52 1.52
N ALA A 96 -7.55 -4.56 2.70
CA ALA A 96 -7.46 -5.70 3.60
C ALA A 96 -7.71 -7.00 2.82
N GLY A 97 -6.86 -8.00 3.04
CA GLY A 97 -6.97 -9.29 2.33
C GLY A 97 -6.80 -9.24 0.81
N ASN A 98 -6.39 -8.11 0.20
CA ASN A 98 -6.34 -7.87 -1.25
C ASN A 98 -7.72 -7.71 -1.93
N ASP A 99 -8.78 -7.48 -1.15
CA ASP A 99 -10.19 -7.50 -1.60
C ASP A 99 -10.43 -6.67 -2.88
N VAL A 100 -9.98 -5.40 -2.90
CA VAL A 100 -10.11 -4.55 -4.10
C VAL A 100 -9.54 -5.16 -5.38
N TYR A 101 -8.39 -5.83 -5.32
CA TYR A 101 -7.75 -6.36 -6.52
C TYR A 101 -8.37 -7.68 -6.96
N ASP A 102 -8.76 -8.52 -6.00
CA ASP A 102 -9.43 -9.78 -6.28
C ASP A 102 -10.79 -9.50 -6.95
N GLU A 103 -11.51 -8.51 -6.44
CA GLU A 103 -12.78 -8.08 -7.00
C GLU A 103 -12.60 -7.47 -8.41
N VAL A 104 -11.56 -6.67 -8.64
CA VAL A 104 -11.23 -6.19 -10.00
C VAL A 104 -10.98 -7.36 -10.94
N GLY A 105 -10.15 -8.34 -10.55
CA GLY A 105 -9.90 -9.52 -11.37
C GLY A 105 -11.17 -10.28 -11.71
N ARG A 106 -12.04 -10.50 -10.72
CA ARG A 106 -13.33 -11.14 -10.90
C ARG A 106 -14.24 -10.37 -11.85
N ARG A 107 -14.32 -9.03 -11.73
CA ARG A 107 -15.12 -8.17 -12.61
C ARG A 107 -14.62 -8.14 -14.04
N LEU A 108 -13.31 -8.29 -14.23
CA LEU A 108 -12.65 -8.40 -15.53
C LEU A 108 -12.65 -9.82 -16.10
N GLY A 109 -13.30 -10.80 -15.44
CA GLY A 109 -13.42 -12.17 -15.93
C GLY A 109 -12.15 -13.00 -15.79
N MET A 110 -11.22 -12.61 -14.93
CA MET A 110 -10.00 -13.40 -14.69
C MET A 110 -10.35 -14.71 -13.96
N THR A 111 -9.84 -15.82 -14.48
CA THR A 111 -10.05 -17.16 -13.92
C THR A 111 -9.19 -17.44 -12.69
N ARG A 112 -8.17 -16.61 -12.43
CA ARG A 112 -7.24 -16.73 -11.31
C ARG A 112 -7.13 -15.39 -10.59
N ARG A 113 -6.78 -15.45 -9.30
CA ARG A 113 -6.55 -14.27 -8.47
C ARG A 113 -5.43 -13.41 -9.09
N PRO A 114 -5.65 -12.09 -9.31
CA PRO A 114 -4.64 -11.24 -9.92
C PRO A 114 -3.36 -11.19 -9.10
N LEU A 115 -2.23 -11.37 -9.78
CA LEU A 115 -0.92 -11.38 -9.15
C LEU A 115 -0.21 -10.05 -9.44
N SER A 116 0.30 -9.44 -8.37
CA SER A 116 1.16 -8.26 -8.54
C SER A 116 2.52 -8.66 -9.10
N ALA A 117 3.20 -7.73 -9.78
CA ALA A 117 4.58 -7.94 -10.23
C ALA A 117 5.52 -8.33 -9.07
N HIS A 118 5.30 -7.81 -7.87
CA HIS A 118 6.06 -8.23 -6.68
C HIS A 118 5.79 -9.69 -6.30
N THR A 119 4.54 -10.14 -6.42
CA THR A 119 4.16 -11.53 -6.18
C THR A 119 4.76 -12.46 -7.25
N HIS A 120 4.76 -12.04 -8.51
CA HIS A 120 5.48 -12.76 -9.58
C HIS A 120 6.99 -12.83 -9.29
N ALA A 121 7.61 -11.71 -8.92
CA ALA A 121 9.04 -11.65 -8.59
C ALA A 121 9.41 -12.50 -7.38
N ALA A 122 8.55 -12.56 -6.35
CA ALA A 122 8.76 -13.42 -5.19
C ALA A 122 8.70 -14.92 -5.55
N ARG A 123 7.85 -15.31 -6.53
CA ARG A 123 7.75 -16.70 -6.99
C ARG A 123 8.81 -17.09 -8.01
N SER A 124 9.28 -16.14 -8.82
CA SER A 124 10.35 -16.39 -9.79
C SER A 124 11.75 -16.37 -9.15
N ARG A 125 11.90 -15.82 -7.94
CA ARG A 125 13.10 -16.03 -7.11
C ARG A 125 13.17 -17.52 -6.74
N SER A 126 14.11 -18.21 -7.39
CA SER A 126 14.35 -19.65 -7.26
C SER A 126 14.47 -20.10 -5.80
N PRO A 127 13.89 -21.25 -5.38
CA PRO A 127 14.04 -21.82 -4.04
C PRO A 127 15.48 -22.23 -3.68
N GLN A 128 16.42 -22.14 -4.61
CA GLN A 128 17.78 -22.67 -4.47
C GLN A 128 18.74 -21.75 -3.71
N LEU A 129 18.26 -20.67 -3.08
CA LEU A 129 19.02 -20.00 -2.02
C LEU A 129 18.96 -20.88 -0.77
N THR A 130 19.86 -21.86 -0.75
CA THR A 130 20.29 -22.55 0.47
C THR A 130 20.50 -21.47 1.54
N PRO A 131 19.84 -21.56 2.71
CA PRO A 131 20.22 -20.73 3.83
C PRO A 131 21.69 -21.03 4.08
N ARG A 132 22.57 -20.06 3.80
CA ARG A 132 23.95 -20.15 4.23
C ARG A 132 23.88 -20.36 5.73
N ALA A 133 24.23 -21.56 6.18
CA ALA A 133 24.26 -21.93 7.58
C ALA A 133 24.90 -20.77 8.34
N ALA A 134 24.19 -20.23 9.32
CA ALA A 134 24.75 -19.26 10.24
C ALA A 134 25.99 -19.92 10.84
N VAL A 135 27.17 -19.42 10.48
CA VAL A 135 28.41 -19.80 11.15
C VAL A 135 28.20 -19.42 12.61
N SER A 136 28.11 -20.44 13.47
CA SER A 136 28.06 -20.28 14.91
C SER A 136 29.25 -19.41 15.32
N ARG A 137 28.97 -18.17 15.74
CA ARG A 137 29.97 -17.29 16.32
C ARG A 137 30.49 -17.96 17.59
N PRO A 138 31.80 -18.21 17.76
CA PRO A 138 32.34 -18.69 19.03
C PRO A 138 31.96 -17.69 20.13
N GLY A 139 31.40 -18.19 21.22
CA GLY A 139 30.97 -17.38 22.36
C GLY A 139 32.13 -16.61 23.00
N PRO A 140 31.86 -15.51 23.72
CA PRO A 140 32.90 -14.68 24.31
C PRO A 140 33.61 -15.42 25.45
N LEU A 141 34.94 -15.25 25.53
CA LEU A 141 35.76 -15.68 26.66
C LEU A 141 35.29 -15.01 27.97
N PRO A 142 35.34 -15.69 29.12
CA PRO A 142 34.94 -15.11 30.39
C PRO A 142 35.90 -13.98 30.81
N SER A 143 35.35 -12.77 30.96
CA SER A 143 36.04 -11.62 31.52
C SER A 143 36.41 -11.88 32.99
N VAL A 144 37.70 -12.07 33.25
CA VAL A 144 38.27 -11.97 34.60
C VAL A 144 38.30 -10.49 34.97
N MET A 145 37.45 -10.06 35.91
CA MET A 145 37.55 -8.73 36.51
C MET A 145 38.58 -8.76 37.66
N PRO A 146 39.61 -7.90 37.66
CA PRO A 146 40.43 -7.66 38.83
C PRO A 146 39.63 -6.87 39.87
N GLY A 147 39.49 -7.45 41.07
CA GLY A 147 38.78 -6.85 42.20
C GLY A 147 39.46 -5.58 42.73
N LEU A 148 38.64 -4.61 43.12
CA LEU A 148 39.01 -3.35 43.76
C LEU A 148 39.68 -3.57 45.14
N PRO A 149 40.58 -2.65 45.56
CA PRO A 149 41.39 -2.80 46.77
C PRO A 149 40.58 -2.63 48.05
N ARG A 150 40.90 -3.48 49.03
CA ARG A 150 40.33 -3.53 50.38
C ARG A 150 40.93 -2.42 51.25
N PRO A 151 40.13 -1.59 51.95
CA PRO A 151 40.68 -0.63 52.90
C PRO A 151 41.16 -1.32 54.19
N ALA A 152 42.29 -0.83 54.71
CA ALA A 152 43.00 -1.34 55.88
C ALA A 152 42.26 -1.05 57.19
N GLN A 153 42.35 -1.99 58.13
CA GLN A 153 41.75 -1.92 59.47
C GLN A 153 42.62 -1.08 60.40
N ASN A 154 42.03 -0.07 61.04
CA ASN A 154 42.67 0.71 62.11
C ASN A 154 42.70 -0.11 63.41
N THR A 155 43.90 -0.35 63.94
CA THR A 155 44.14 -0.91 65.27
C THR A 155 44.17 0.23 66.30
N VAL A 156 43.20 0.27 67.21
CA VAL A 156 43.21 1.15 68.38
C VAL A 156 43.78 0.37 69.55
N GLN A 157 45.01 0.68 69.95
CA GLN A 157 45.63 0.17 71.18
C GLN A 157 45.16 1.01 72.37
N HIS A 158 44.41 0.43 73.30
CA HIS A 158 44.21 0.99 74.63
C HIS A 158 45.19 0.37 75.61
N HIS A 159 46.13 1.20 76.08
CA HIS A 159 46.96 0.97 77.26
C HIS A 159 46.08 1.04 78.51
N ALA A 160 46.15 0.05 79.39
CA ALA A 160 45.74 0.17 80.78
C ALA A 160 46.88 -0.31 81.66
N ARG A 161 47.16 0.49 82.69
CA ARG A 161 48.23 0.41 83.66
C ARG A 161 47.79 -0.37 84.88
#